data_AF-A0A1E5XMU2-F1
#
_entry.id   AF-A0A1E5XMU2-F1
#
_cell.length_a   1.000
_cell.length_b   1.000
_cell.length_c   1.000
_cell.angle_alpha   90.00
_cell.angle_beta   90.00
_cell.angle_gamma   90.00
#
_symmetry.space_group_name_H-M   'P 1'
#
loop_
_entity.id
_entity.type
_entity.pdbx_description
1 polymer ?
#
loop_
_entity_poly.entity_id
_entity_poly.type
_entity_poly.pdbx_seq_one_letter_code
_entity_poly.pdbx_strand_id
1 'polypeptide(L)'
;MAKQLLIYETATPVNRSRHANLAVKTGNDFSFAANVNSVPLMVAEFSQVANEMAIVFAGNGEDVIPAVLLGIRENENLFIDDKGKWLGKYVPAFLRRYPFVFSSTDEGQNFTLCIDESFEGANNDGRGERLFDADGEQTQYLKSVLGFLQAYQVQFQRTKDLCGRLRQFNLLEPMQAQFTLPDGRSMMLSGFEVVSRDRLKAISSDQLAVLFGSDDLEVIYLHLQSLRNLQATAGRLGVEPAEPSAATAPEPVAP
;
A
#
# COMPACT_ATOMS: atom_id res chain seq x y z
N MET A 1 14.12 6.98 -4.93
CA MET A 1 14.28 6.11 -3.75
C MET A 1 13.46 4.85 -3.97
N ALA A 2 13.99 3.67 -3.69
CA ALA A 2 13.21 2.43 -3.83
C ALA A 2 11.94 2.56 -2.97
N LYS A 3 10.75 2.47 -3.59
CA LYS A 3 9.41 2.53 -2.96
C LYS A 3 9.27 1.63 -1.71
N GLN A 4 10.20 0.71 -1.47
CA GLN A 4 10.23 -0.20 -0.32
C GLN A 4 10.60 0.45 1.03
N LEU A 5 11.31 1.58 1.06
CA LEU A 5 11.84 2.19 2.30
C LEU A 5 10.96 3.31 2.89
N LEU A 6 9.71 3.46 2.45
CA LEU A 6 8.80 4.54 2.89
C LEU A 6 8.65 4.68 4.41
N ILE A 7 8.82 3.59 5.16
CA ILE A 7 8.59 3.49 6.61
C ILE A 7 9.82 2.96 7.37
N TYR A 8 10.97 2.90 6.72
CA TYR A 8 12.21 2.34 7.28
C TYR A 8 13.21 3.47 7.47
N GLU A 9 13.76 3.60 8.68
CA GLU A 9 14.86 4.54 8.93
C GLU A 9 16.19 3.91 8.55
N THR A 10 16.37 2.64 8.89
CA THR A 10 17.54 1.82 8.53
C THR A 10 17.12 0.47 7.97
N ALA A 11 17.98 -0.14 7.14
CA ALA A 11 17.78 -1.49 6.65
C ALA A 11 19.11 -2.25 6.70
N THR A 12 19.38 -2.89 7.84
CA THR A 12 20.62 -3.62 8.09
C THR A 12 20.42 -5.12 7.85
N PRO A 13 21.31 -5.81 7.11
CA PRO A 13 21.22 -7.26 6.92
C PRO A 13 21.22 -8.03 8.24
N VAL A 14 20.26 -8.94 8.40
CA VAL A 14 20.18 -9.82 9.56
C VAL A 14 21.36 -10.79 9.54
N ASN A 15 22.28 -10.58 10.46
CA ASN A 15 23.49 -11.36 10.68
C ASN A 15 23.45 -12.09 12.04
N ARG A 16 23.80 -13.39 12.06
CA ARG A 16 23.80 -14.24 13.26
C ARG A 16 24.66 -13.69 14.40
N SER A 17 25.89 -13.24 14.11
CA SER A 17 26.80 -12.75 15.14
C SER A 17 26.36 -11.40 15.70
N ARG A 18 25.92 -10.46 14.85
CA ARG A 18 25.45 -9.14 15.27
C ARG A 18 24.15 -9.21 16.05
N HIS A 19 23.21 -10.04 15.62
CA HIS A 19 21.85 -10.09 16.16
C HIS A 19 21.60 -11.31 17.05
N ALA A 20 22.64 -11.95 17.57
CA ALA A 20 22.53 -13.16 18.39
C ALA A 20 21.58 -12.96 19.59
N ASN A 21 21.64 -11.78 20.23
CA ASN A 21 20.81 -11.43 21.38
C ASN A 21 19.63 -10.52 21.04
N LEU A 22 19.44 -10.18 19.75
CA LEU A 22 18.36 -9.30 19.35
C LEU A 22 17.02 -10.02 19.50
N ALA A 23 16.13 -9.39 20.25
CA ALA A 23 14.72 -9.73 20.36
C ALA A 23 13.86 -8.64 19.72
N VAL A 24 12.72 -9.05 19.18
CA VAL A 24 11.74 -8.14 18.58
C VAL A 24 10.41 -8.34 19.29
N LYS A 25 9.96 -7.27 19.96
CA LYS A 25 8.61 -7.18 20.50
C LYS A 25 7.73 -6.45 19.48
N THR A 26 6.99 -7.21 18.68
CA THR A 26 5.96 -6.64 17.81
C THR A 26 4.81 -6.11 18.68
N GLY A 27 4.52 -4.81 18.56
CA GLY A 27 3.42 -4.15 19.25
C GLY A 27 2.25 -3.83 18.32
N ASN A 28 1.23 -3.18 18.88
CA ASN A 28 0.13 -2.58 18.12
C ASN A 28 0.35 -1.08 17.86
N ASP A 29 1.61 -0.63 17.98
CA ASP A 29 2.02 0.74 17.73
C ASP A 29 2.49 0.87 16.27
N PHE A 30 1.78 1.71 15.53
CA PHE A 30 1.98 2.01 14.12
C PHE A 30 2.56 3.39 13.90
N SER A 31 3.08 4.07 14.94
CA SER A 31 3.64 5.43 14.85
C SER A 31 4.71 5.58 13.77
N PHE A 32 5.43 4.51 13.42
CA PHE A 32 6.38 4.45 12.29
C PHE A 32 5.74 4.79 10.93
N ALA A 33 4.42 4.67 10.81
CA ALA A 33 3.65 4.96 9.61
C ALA A 33 2.73 6.19 9.77
N ALA A 34 2.89 6.99 10.81
CA ALA A 34 2.07 8.18 11.06
C ALA A 34 2.19 9.23 9.94
N ASN A 35 3.37 9.30 9.31
CA ASN A 35 3.70 10.28 8.29
C ASN A 35 3.61 9.74 6.85
N VAL A 36 2.84 8.67 6.61
CA VAL A 36 2.60 8.16 5.24
C VAL A 36 1.12 8.26 4.88
N ASN A 37 0.83 8.94 3.78
CA ASN A 37 -0.55 9.13 3.30
C ASN A 37 -1.04 7.99 2.40
N SER A 38 -0.14 7.12 1.96
CA SER A 38 -0.44 5.96 1.14
C SER A 38 0.65 4.91 1.27
N VAL A 39 0.28 3.65 1.10
CA VAL A 39 1.24 2.53 1.10
C VAL A 39 0.94 1.54 -0.02
N PRO A 40 1.95 0.84 -0.57
CA PRO A 40 1.76 -0.23 -1.53
C PRO A 40 0.79 -1.30 -1.05
N LEU A 41 0.03 -1.86 -1.98
CA LEU A 41 -0.93 -2.93 -1.71
C LEU A 41 -0.73 -4.10 -2.69
N MET A 42 -0.86 -5.32 -2.18
CA MET A 42 -0.82 -6.53 -3.01
C MET A 42 -2.22 -6.95 -3.46
N VAL A 43 -2.33 -7.59 -4.63
CA VAL A 43 -3.60 -8.08 -5.19
C VAL A 43 -4.39 -8.94 -4.20
N ALA A 44 -3.71 -9.82 -3.45
CA ALA A 44 -4.33 -10.69 -2.44
C ALA A 44 -5.06 -9.95 -1.31
N GLU A 45 -4.85 -8.63 -1.18
CA GLU A 45 -5.43 -7.82 -0.11
C GLU A 45 -6.70 -7.07 -0.55
N PHE A 46 -6.99 -7.00 -1.85
CA PHE A 46 -8.02 -6.12 -2.41
C PHE A 46 -9.40 -6.39 -1.81
N SER A 47 -9.78 -7.66 -1.62
CA SER A 47 -11.10 -8.02 -1.10
C SER A 47 -11.33 -7.54 0.34
N GLN A 48 -10.30 -7.55 1.17
CA GLN A 48 -10.36 -7.05 2.55
C GLN A 48 -10.33 -5.51 2.57
N VAL A 49 -9.42 -4.92 1.80
CA VAL A 49 -9.16 -3.47 1.81
C VAL A 49 -10.27 -2.66 1.15
N ALA A 50 -10.86 -3.15 0.05
CA ALA A 50 -11.89 -2.43 -0.71
C ALA A 50 -13.17 -2.15 0.10
N ASN A 51 -13.34 -2.80 1.25
CA ASN A 51 -14.47 -2.54 2.14
C ASN A 51 -14.34 -1.27 2.97
N GLU A 52 -13.12 -0.78 3.23
CA GLU A 52 -12.88 0.33 4.17
C GLU A 52 -11.87 1.38 3.73
N MET A 53 -11.02 1.08 2.75
CA MET A 53 -10.01 2.02 2.24
C MET A 53 -10.09 2.12 0.71
N ALA A 54 -9.66 3.27 0.17
CA ALA A 54 -9.61 3.47 -1.27
C ALA A 54 -8.31 2.88 -1.83
N ILE A 55 -8.45 2.06 -2.86
CA ILE A 55 -7.34 1.51 -3.63
C ILE A 55 -7.18 2.38 -4.87
N VAL A 56 -5.95 2.79 -5.17
CA VAL A 56 -5.57 3.59 -6.34
C VAL A 56 -4.30 3.02 -6.96
N PHE A 57 -3.94 3.49 -8.14
CA PHE A 57 -2.72 3.10 -8.82
C PHE A 57 -1.72 4.25 -8.79
N ALA A 58 -0.56 4.06 -8.17
CA ALA A 58 0.46 5.09 -7.96
C ALA A 58 1.78 4.75 -8.68
N GLY A 59 2.38 5.75 -9.31
CA GLY A 59 3.60 5.61 -10.10
C GLY A 59 3.49 6.29 -11.46
N ASN A 60 4.47 6.06 -12.32
CA ASN A 60 4.54 6.61 -13.66
C ASN A 60 4.96 5.53 -14.65
N GLY A 61 4.53 5.68 -15.92
CA GLY A 61 4.84 4.72 -16.98
C GLY A 61 4.48 3.29 -16.58
N GLU A 62 5.41 2.37 -16.82
CA GLU A 62 5.25 0.93 -16.52
C GLU A 62 5.36 0.59 -15.03
N ASP A 63 5.89 1.48 -14.19
CA ASP A 63 6.16 1.24 -12.76
C ASP A 63 4.98 1.57 -11.83
N VAL A 64 3.76 1.39 -12.34
CA VAL A 64 2.54 1.59 -11.59
C VAL A 64 2.33 0.42 -10.62
N ILE A 65 1.93 0.73 -9.39
CA ILE A 65 1.57 -0.27 -8.38
C ILE A 65 0.27 0.13 -7.70
N PRO A 66 -0.53 -0.82 -7.20
CA PRO A 66 -1.64 -0.49 -6.33
C PRO A 66 -1.11 0.12 -5.03
N ALA A 67 -1.81 1.13 -4.56
CA ALA A 67 -1.59 1.76 -3.27
C ALA A 67 -2.94 1.97 -2.58
N VAL A 68 -2.94 1.86 -1.26
CA VAL A 68 -4.08 2.23 -0.44
C VAL A 68 -3.89 3.64 0.09
N LEU A 69 -4.95 4.46 0.03
CA LEU A 69 -4.93 5.82 0.56
C LEU A 69 -5.27 5.81 2.06
N LEU A 70 -4.33 6.29 2.85
CA LEU A 70 -4.40 6.38 4.31
C LEU A 70 -4.62 7.82 4.80
N GLY A 71 -4.39 8.82 3.95
CA GLY A 71 -4.66 10.22 4.23
C GLY A 71 -4.96 11.00 2.95
N ILE A 72 -5.47 12.21 3.12
CA ILE A 72 -5.77 13.14 2.02
C ILE A 72 -4.78 14.31 1.96
N ARG A 73 -3.92 14.45 2.98
CA ARG A 73 -2.78 15.38 3.02
C ARG A 73 -1.48 14.62 2.85
N GLU A 74 -0.42 15.32 2.48
CA GLU A 74 0.92 14.76 2.57
C GLU A 74 1.31 14.52 4.03
N ASN A 75 2.12 13.50 4.26
CA ASN A 75 2.67 13.16 5.58
C ASN A 75 1.63 12.94 6.69
N GLU A 76 0.46 12.40 6.36
CA GLU A 76 -0.63 12.18 7.33
C GLU A 76 -1.29 10.81 7.11
N ASN A 77 -1.40 10.04 8.18
CA ASN A 77 -2.11 8.76 8.20
C ASN A 77 -3.33 8.82 9.13
N LEU A 78 -4.52 8.84 8.55
CA LEU A 78 -5.81 8.94 9.26
C LEU A 78 -6.31 7.62 9.84
N PHE A 79 -5.55 6.54 9.65
CA PHE A 79 -5.83 5.23 10.21
C PHE A 79 -5.03 4.96 11.49
N ILE A 80 -4.33 5.96 12.03
CA ILE A 80 -3.56 5.86 13.26
C ILE A 80 -4.05 6.96 14.22
N ASP A 81 -4.29 6.61 15.49
CA ASP A 81 -4.62 7.60 16.52
C ASP A 81 -3.38 8.23 17.18
N ASP A 82 -3.62 9.17 18.09
CA ASP A 82 -2.58 9.87 18.86
C ASP A 82 -1.72 8.96 19.75
N LYS A 83 -2.17 7.72 19.98
CA LYS A 83 -1.46 6.69 20.75
C LYS A 83 -0.79 5.65 19.85
N GLY A 84 -0.73 5.89 18.54
CA GLY A 84 -0.11 5.00 17.57
C GLY A 84 -0.96 3.78 17.22
N LYS A 85 -2.22 3.69 17.68
CA LYS A 85 -3.05 2.52 17.43
C LYS A 85 -3.68 2.58 16.04
N TRP A 86 -3.67 1.46 15.33
CA TRP A 86 -4.40 1.30 14.07
C TRP A 86 -5.92 1.32 14.28
N LEU A 87 -6.62 2.09 13.45
CA LEU A 87 -8.05 2.35 13.48
C LEU A 87 -8.84 1.62 12.37
N GLY A 88 -8.17 0.99 11.41
CA GLY A 88 -8.81 0.17 10.38
C GLY A 88 -9.08 -1.26 10.86
N LYS A 89 -9.95 -1.99 10.16
CA LYS A 89 -10.18 -3.42 10.41
C LYS A 89 -9.07 -4.28 9.81
N TYR A 90 -8.44 -3.81 8.74
CA TYR A 90 -7.36 -4.49 8.04
C TYR A 90 -6.09 -3.64 8.09
N VAL A 91 -4.95 -4.27 8.35
CA VAL A 91 -3.62 -3.63 8.30
C VAL A 91 -2.92 -4.10 7.03
N PRO A 92 -2.58 -3.21 6.08
CA PRO A 92 -1.83 -3.55 4.87
C PRO A 92 -0.58 -4.37 5.16
N ALA A 93 -0.31 -5.39 4.35
CA ALA A 93 0.84 -6.29 4.50
C ALA A 93 2.17 -5.51 4.46
N PHE A 94 2.21 -4.41 3.71
CA PHE A 94 3.34 -3.49 3.68
C PHE A 94 3.69 -2.88 5.04
N LEU A 95 2.68 -2.63 5.90
CA LEU A 95 2.88 -2.17 7.27
C LEU A 95 3.21 -3.35 8.20
N ARG A 96 2.52 -4.49 8.03
CA ARG A 96 2.72 -5.69 8.89
C ARG A 96 4.10 -6.33 8.80
N ARG A 97 4.84 -6.10 7.70
CA ARG A 97 6.22 -6.60 7.57
C ARG A 97 7.22 -5.84 8.43
N TYR A 98 6.94 -4.60 8.83
CA TYR A 98 7.85 -3.80 9.64
C TYR A 98 8.11 -4.52 10.99
N PRO A 99 9.38 -4.63 11.45
CA PRO A 99 10.58 -3.93 10.99
C PRO A 99 11.42 -4.67 9.93
N PHE A 100 10.91 -5.74 9.32
CA PHE A 100 11.68 -6.57 8.40
C PHE A 100 11.35 -6.31 6.93
N VAL A 101 12.38 -6.35 6.10
CA VAL A 101 12.23 -6.21 4.64
C VAL A 101 13.24 -7.09 3.93
N PHE A 102 12.87 -7.59 2.75
CA PHE A 102 13.85 -8.13 1.82
C PHE A 102 14.46 -7.02 0.97
N SER A 103 15.78 -6.91 1.07
CA SER A 103 16.62 -6.15 0.13
C SER A 103 17.08 -7.09 -0.98
N SER A 104 17.22 -6.56 -2.20
CA SER A 104 17.83 -7.27 -3.32
C SER A 104 18.94 -6.40 -3.91
N THR A 105 20.13 -6.98 -4.11
CA THR A 105 21.24 -6.35 -4.83
C THR A 105 21.24 -6.68 -6.32
N ASP A 106 20.58 -7.79 -6.72
CA ASP A 106 20.71 -8.38 -8.06
C ASP A 106 19.33 -8.57 -8.73
N GLU A 107 18.54 -7.48 -8.84
CA GLU A 107 17.25 -7.46 -9.55
C GLU A 107 16.21 -8.54 -9.12
N GLY A 108 16.27 -9.01 -7.89
CA GLY A 108 15.32 -9.96 -7.30
C GLY A 108 15.75 -11.42 -7.36
N GLN A 109 16.98 -11.73 -7.80
CA GLN A 109 17.50 -13.10 -7.79
C GLN A 109 17.88 -13.58 -6.39
N ASN A 110 18.45 -12.69 -5.58
CA ASN A 110 18.87 -12.96 -4.21
C ASN A 110 18.21 -11.97 -3.25
N PHE A 111 17.48 -12.48 -2.26
CA PHE A 111 16.89 -11.66 -1.21
C PHE A 111 17.70 -11.78 0.08
N THR A 112 18.16 -10.63 0.58
CA THR A 112 18.75 -10.50 1.91
C THR A 112 17.69 -10.02 2.88
N LEU A 113 17.48 -10.76 3.98
CA LEU A 113 16.67 -10.29 5.08
C LEU A 113 17.37 -9.11 5.76
N CYS A 114 16.70 -7.97 5.81
CA CYS A 114 17.11 -6.81 6.56
C CYS A 114 16.11 -6.52 7.68
N ILE A 115 16.59 -5.87 8.73
CA ILE A 115 15.81 -5.34 9.83
C ILE A 115 16.12 -3.85 10.01
N ASP A 116 15.10 -3.06 10.34
CA ASP A 116 15.27 -1.72 10.88
C ASP A 116 15.57 -1.81 12.38
N GLU A 117 16.83 -1.58 12.74
CA GLU A 117 17.27 -1.68 14.14
C GLU A 117 16.81 -0.47 14.98
N SER A 118 16.34 0.62 14.35
CA SER A 118 15.80 1.77 15.09
C SER A 118 14.38 1.56 15.59
N PHE A 119 13.71 0.48 15.15
CA PHE A 119 12.41 0.11 15.68
C PHE A 119 12.47 -0.08 17.20
N GLU A 120 11.63 0.64 17.96
CA GLU A 120 11.61 0.59 19.43
C GLU A 120 11.40 -0.83 20.01
N GLY A 121 10.71 -1.69 19.25
CA GLY A 121 10.51 -3.09 19.59
C GLY A 121 11.75 -3.97 19.39
N ALA A 122 12.74 -3.55 18.60
CA ALA A 122 14.02 -4.23 18.43
C ALA A 122 14.93 -3.89 19.63
N ASN A 123 15.33 -4.91 20.40
CA ASN A 123 16.00 -4.70 21.68
C ASN A 123 16.93 -5.86 22.05
N ASN A 124 17.91 -5.58 22.93
CA ASN A 124 18.80 -6.59 23.50
C ASN A 124 18.40 -7.03 24.92
N ASP A 125 17.27 -6.52 25.43
CA ASP A 125 16.77 -6.82 26.78
C ASP A 125 15.92 -8.11 26.81
N GLY A 126 15.80 -8.80 25.68
CA GLY A 126 15.03 -10.03 25.54
C GLY A 126 13.51 -9.83 25.54
N ARG A 127 13.02 -8.60 25.28
CA ARG A 127 11.58 -8.35 25.16
C ARG A 127 11.07 -8.90 23.82
N GLY A 128 10.08 -9.78 23.86
CA GLY A 128 9.48 -10.38 22.67
C GLY A 128 10.23 -11.63 22.21
N GLU A 129 10.35 -11.81 20.89
CA GLU A 129 10.86 -13.03 20.28
C GLU A 129 12.30 -12.83 19.77
N ARG A 130 13.21 -13.75 20.11
CA ARG A 130 14.59 -13.71 19.61
C ARG A 130 14.67 -14.13 18.14
N LEU A 131 15.64 -13.59 17.41
CA LEU A 131 15.91 -14.02 16.03
C LEU A 131 16.67 -15.35 15.97
N PHE A 132 17.62 -15.53 16.88
CA PHE A 132 18.45 -16.72 17.00
C PHE A 132 18.36 -17.32 18.41
N ASP A 133 18.43 -18.65 18.51
CA ASP A 133 18.49 -19.36 19.78
C ASP A 133 19.91 -19.39 20.37
N ALA A 134 20.08 -20.13 21.48
CA ALA A 134 21.36 -20.22 22.19
C ALA A 134 22.45 -20.96 21.38
N ASP A 135 22.05 -21.88 20.49
CA ASP A 135 22.95 -22.58 19.59
C ASP A 135 23.28 -21.71 18.37
N GLY A 136 22.53 -20.62 18.16
CA GLY A 136 22.64 -19.66 17.07
C GLY A 136 21.82 -20.04 15.84
N GLU A 137 20.92 -21.01 15.98
CA GLU A 137 20.00 -21.41 14.92
C GLU A 137 18.80 -20.47 14.85
N GLN A 138 18.14 -20.42 13.69
CA GLN A 138 16.98 -19.55 13.49
C GLN A 138 15.80 -20.01 14.35
N THR A 139 15.22 -19.09 15.12
CA THR A 139 14.01 -19.37 15.91
C THR A 139 12.79 -19.57 15.01
N GLN A 140 11.72 -20.12 15.59
CA GLN A 140 10.43 -20.24 14.89
C GLN A 140 9.88 -18.86 14.48
N TYR A 141 10.15 -17.82 15.27
CA TYR A 141 9.78 -16.45 14.94
C TYR A 141 10.49 -15.98 13.66
N LEU A 142 11.82 -16.10 13.58
CA LEU A 142 12.59 -15.70 12.40
C LEU A 142 12.17 -16.49 11.15
N LYS A 143 11.91 -17.79 11.28
CA LYS A 143 11.38 -18.62 10.19
C LYS A 143 10.01 -18.14 9.71
N SER A 144 9.15 -17.72 10.63
CA SER A 144 7.82 -17.18 10.30
C SER A 144 7.92 -15.83 9.57
N VAL A 145 8.84 -14.96 10.00
CA VAL A 145 9.15 -13.69 9.30
C VAL A 145 9.63 -13.95 7.87
N LEU A 146 10.57 -14.89 7.69
CA LEU A 146 11.06 -15.28 6.36
C LEU A 146 9.93 -15.80 5.47
N GLY A 147 9.08 -16.70 5.99
CA GLY A 147 7.93 -17.23 5.26
C GLY A 147 6.92 -16.15 4.85
N PHE A 148 6.64 -15.19 5.75
CA PHE A 148 5.77 -14.06 5.43
C PHE A 148 6.34 -13.20 4.30
N LEU A 149 7.63 -12.85 4.37
CA LEU A 149 8.27 -12.02 3.36
C LEU A 149 8.40 -12.74 2.00
N GLN A 150 8.59 -14.06 2.00
CA GLN A 150 8.57 -14.87 0.78
C GLN A 150 7.18 -14.85 0.13
N ALA A 151 6.13 -15.08 0.92
CA ALA A 151 4.75 -15.00 0.44
C ALA A 151 4.43 -13.60 -0.10
N TYR A 152 4.92 -12.55 0.58
CA TYR A 152 4.80 -11.16 0.12
C TYR A 152 5.44 -10.96 -1.27
N GLN A 153 6.64 -11.51 -1.52
CA GLN A 153 7.30 -11.40 -2.83
C GLN A 153 6.53 -12.11 -3.95
N VAL A 154 5.97 -13.28 -3.67
CA VAL A 154 5.10 -13.98 -4.64
C VAL A 154 3.90 -13.11 -5.01
N GLN A 155 3.26 -12.49 -4.02
CA GLN A 155 2.14 -11.59 -4.26
C GLN A 155 2.56 -10.29 -4.96
N PHE A 156 3.78 -9.81 -4.71
CA PHE A 156 4.34 -8.67 -5.43
C PHE A 156 4.49 -8.95 -6.93
N GLN A 157 4.95 -10.14 -7.31
CA GLN A 157 5.04 -10.52 -8.72
C GLN A 157 3.65 -10.62 -9.37
N ARG A 158 2.68 -11.28 -8.71
CA ARG A 158 1.29 -11.34 -9.20
C ARG A 158 0.67 -9.94 -9.38
N THR A 159 1.04 -9.01 -8.51
CA THR A 159 0.60 -7.61 -8.55
C THR A 159 1.23 -6.86 -9.72
N LYS A 160 2.53 -7.07 -9.98
CA LYS A 160 3.19 -6.55 -11.19
C LYS A 160 2.51 -7.03 -12.47
N ASP A 161 2.16 -8.31 -12.54
CA ASP A 161 1.51 -8.89 -13.72
C ASP A 161 0.13 -8.25 -13.99
N LEU A 162 -0.65 -7.97 -12.94
CA LEU A 162 -1.90 -7.21 -13.06
C LEU A 162 -1.63 -5.81 -13.62
N CYS A 163 -0.70 -5.07 -13.02
CA CYS A 163 -0.38 -3.70 -13.43
C CYS A 163 0.11 -3.64 -14.88
N GLY A 164 0.94 -4.59 -15.31
CA GLY A 164 1.37 -4.73 -16.69
C GLY A 164 0.19 -4.93 -17.64
N ARG A 165 -0.79 -5.78 -17.28
CA ARG A 165 -2.01 -5.96 -18.09
C ARG A 165 -2.91 -4.73 -18.13
N LEU A 166 -3.09 -4.04 -17.00
CA LEU A 166 -3.84 -2.78 -16.95
C LEU A 166 -3.23 -1.72 -17.87
N ARG A 167 -1.89 -1.62 -17.93
CA ARG A 167 -1.18 -0.75 -18.86
C ARG A 167 -1.32 -1.22 -20.31
N GLN A 168 -1.07 -2.49 -20.58
CA GLN A 168 -1.16 -3.08 -21.92
C GLN A 168 -2.54 -2.87 -22.56
N PHE A 169 -3.61 -2.98 -21.77
CA PHE A 169 -4.98 -2.78 -22.23
C PHE A 169 -5.44 -1.32 -22.11
N ASN A 170 -4.53 -0.41 -21.77
CA ASN A 170 -4.77 1.02 -21.63
C ASN A 170 -5.92 1.34 -20.66
N LEU A 171 -6.06 0.59 -19.57
CA LEU A 171 -7.21 0.68 -18.67
C LEU A 171 -7.09 1.77 -17.61
N LEU A 172 -5.89 2.32 -17.40
CA LEU A 172 -5.64 3.35 -16.38
C LEU A 172 -5.79 4.77 -16.93
N GLU A 173 -6.41 5.64 -16.14
CA GLU A 173 -6.49 7.07 -16.40
C GLU A 173 -6.17 7.89 -15.13
N PRO A 174 -5.53 9.06 -15.26
CA PRO A 174 -5.31 9.96 -14.14
C PRO A 174 -6.63 10.39 -13.49
N MET A 175 -6.66 10.44 -12.17
CA MET A 175 -7.79 10.95 -11.40
C MET A 175 -7.35 12.03 -10.43
N GLN A 176 -8.23 12.99 -10.20
CA GLN A 176 -8.10 13.99 -9.14
C GLN A 176 -9.35 13.92 -8.28
N ALA A 177 -9.17 13.94 -6.96
CA ALA A 177 -10.26 14.01 -6.00
C ALA A 177 -10.20 15.36 -5.28
N GLN A 178 -11.33 16.08 -5.28
CA GLN A 178 -11.47 17.36 -4.59
C GLN A 178 -12.26 17.16 -3.29
N PHE A 179 -11.77 17.76 -2.21
CA PHE A 179 -12.34 17.67 -0.86
C PHE A 179 -12.54 19.08 -0.29
N THR A 180 -13.63 19.31 0.44
CA THR A 180 -13.87 20.57 1.15
C THR A 180 -13.65 20.37 2.64
N LEU A 181 -12.57 20.96 3.17
CA LEU A 181 -12.23 20.89 4.58
C LEU A 181 -13.29 21.59 5.46
N PRO A 182 -13.38 21.27 6.77
CA PRO A 182 -14.34 21.89 7.69
C PRO A 182 -14.23 23.42 7.80
N ASP A 183 -13.04 23.96 7.49
CA ASP A 183 -12.77 25.40 7.46
C ASP A 183 -13.13 26.07 6.12
N GLY A 184 -13.78 25.32 5.21
CA GLY A 184 -14.20 25.79 3.89
C GLY A 184 -13.09 25.78 2.83
N ARG A 185 -11.85 25.40 3.16
CA ARG A 185 -10.78 25.30 2.17
C ARG A 185 -10.98 24.09 1.27
N SER A 186 -10.82 24.29 -0.03
CA SER A 186 -10.74 23.18 -0.99
C SER A 186 -9.34 22.59 -1.00
N MET A 187 -9.27 21.26 -1.01
CA MET A 187 -8.05 20.49 -1.17
C MET A 187 -8.20 19.52 -2.34
N MET A 188 -7.09 19.26 -3.03
CA MET A 188 -7.06 18.35 -4.17
C MET A 188 -6.03 17.27 -3.93
N LEU A 189 -6.45 16.02 -4.04
CA LEU A 189 -5.58 14.85 -4.06
C LEU A 189 -5.40 14.43 -5.53
N SER A 190 -4.16 14.31 -5.97
CA SER A 190 -3.77 13.94 -7.33
C SER A 190 -2.54 13.03 -7.31
N GLY A 191 -1.96 12.72 -8.46
CA GLY A 191 -0.75 11.89 -8.55
C GLY A 191 -1.02 10.39 -8.52
N PHE A 192 -2.27 9.98 -8.78
CA PHE A 192 -2.68 8.59 -8.91
C PHE A 192 -3.61 8.39 -10.11
N GLU A 193 -3.77 7.14 -10.49
CA GLU A 193 -4.63 6.68 -11.57
C GLU A 193 -5.69 5.71 -11.06
N VAL A 194 -6.75 5.55 -11.83
CA VAL A 194 -7.82 4.60 -11.59
C VAL A 194 -8.17 3.87 -12.88
N VAL A 195 -8.86 2.73 -12.77
CA VAL A 195 -9.43 2.06 -13.95
C VAL A 195 -10.54 2.92 -14.55
N SER A 196 -10.38 3.26 -15.84
CA SER A 196 -11.38 3.94 -16.65
C SER A 196 -12.54 3.00 -16.96
N ARG A 197 -13.76 3.38 -16.56
CA ARG A 197 -14.97 2.58 -16.84
C ARG A 197 -15.28 2.48 -18.32
N ASP A 198 -15.00 3.53 -19.07
CA ASP A 198 -15.28 3.56 -20.51
C ASP A 198 -14.30 2.67 -21.27
N ARG A 199 -13.00 2.72 -20.92
CA ARG A 199 -12.01 1.83 -21.52
C ARG A 199 -12.23 0.38 -21.11
N LEU A 200 -12.64 0.12 -19.87
CA LEU A 200 -13.00 -1.23 -19.41
C LEU A 200 -14.18 -1.80 -20.21
N LYS A 201 -15.20 -0.99 -20.54
CA LYS A 201 -16.32 -1.42 -21.39
C LYS A 201 -15.94 -1.63 -22.86
N ALA A 202 -14.87 -0.98 -23.31
CA ALA A 202 -14.41 -1.00 -24.69
C ALA A 202 -13.39 -2.12 -24.99
N ILE A 203 -13.02 -2.94 -24.01
CA ILE A 203 -12.07 -4.05 -24.22
C ILE A 203 -12.62 -5.08 -25.22
N SER A 204 -11.73 -5.73 -25.96
CA SER A 204 -12.13 -6.82 -26.86
C SER A 204 -12.52 -8.08 -26.09
N SER A 205 -13.22 -9.00 -26.76
CA SER A 205 -13.55 -10.31 -26.19
C SER A 205 -12.30 -11.12 -25.78
N ASP A 206 -11.21 -11.00 -26.54
CA ASP A 206 -9.94 -11.66 -26.21
C ASP A 206 -9.29 -11.05 -24.95
N GLN A 207 -9.31 -9.73 -24.81
CA GLN A 207 -8.83 -9.04 -23.61
C GLN A 207 -9.68 -9.42 -22.39
N LEU A 208 -11.00 -9.49 -22.55
CA LEU A 208 -11.91 -9.93 -21.49
C LEU A 208 -11.60 -11.36 -21.07
N ALA A 209 -11.37 -12.28 -22.01
CA ALA A 209 -11.00 -13.67 -21.71
C ALA A 209 -9.68 -13.75 -20.92
N VAL A 210 -8.69 -12.91 -21.26
CA VAL A 210 -7.44 -12.80 -20.49
C VAL A 210 -7.70 -12.30 -19.07
N LEU A 211 -8.43 -11.20 -18.89
CA LEU A 211 -8.73 -10.64 -17.55
C LEU A 211 -9.57 -11.57 -16.69
N PHE A 212 -10.46 -12.34 -17.31
CA PHE A 212 -11.27 -13.34 -16.62
C PHE A 212 -10.42 -14.55 -16.21
N GLY A 213 -9.62 -15.10 -17.14
CA GLY A 213 -8.79 -16.28 -16.87
C GLY A 213 -7.64 -16.02 -15.89
N SER A 214 -7.25 -14.77 -15.68
CA SER A 214 -6.26 -14.37 -14.68
C SER A 214 -6.87 -13.95 -13.34
N ASP A 215 -8.19 -13.93 -13.18
CA ASP A 215 -8.92 -13.32 -12.05
C ASP A 215 -8.74 -11.80 -11.89
N ASP A 216 -8.12 -11.10 -12.84
CA ASP A 216 -7.94 -9.65 -12.74
C ASP A 216 -9.25 -8.87 -12.79
N LEU A 217 -10.28 -9.43 -13.46
CA LEU A 217 -11.58 -8.77 -13.56
C LEU A 217 -12.20 -8.57 -12.16
N GLU A 218 -12.07 -9.55 -11.26
CA GLU A 218 -12.51 -9.42 -9.86
C GLU A 218 -11.76 -8.27 -9.17
N VAL A 219 -10.43 -8.24 -9.32
CA VAL A 219 -9.56 -7.23 -8.71
C VAL A 219 -9.89 -5.82 -9.21
N ILE A 220 -10.18 -5.68 -10.52
CA ILE A 220 -10.62 -4.42 -11.13
C ILE A 220 -11.93 -3.94 -10.51
N TYR A 221 -12.92 -4.82 -10.31
CA TYR A 221 -14.18 -4.41 -9.71
C TYR A 221 -14.05 -4.08 -8.22
N LEU A 222 -13.18 -4.78 -7.48
CA LEU A 222 -12.85 -4.44 -6.10
C LEU A 222 -12.19 -3.06 -6.00
N HIS A 223 -11.26 -2.75 -6.91
CA HIS A 223 -10.70 -1.39 -7.05
C HIS A 223 -11.80 -0.35 -7.27
N LEU A 224 -12.67 -0.56 -8.28
CA LEU A 224 -13.75 0.37 -8.60
C LEU A 224 -14.74 0.56 -7.43
N GLN A 225 -15.03 -0.50 -6.69
CA GLN A 225 -15.85 -0.43 -5.48
C GLN A 225 -15.16 0.37 -4.37
N SER A 226 -13.85 0.17 -4.19
CA SER A 226 -13.06 0.81 -3.14
C SER A 226 -13.03 2.33 -3.25
N LEU A 227 -13.20 2.89 -4.45
CA LEU A 227 -13.18 4.35 -4.68
C LEU A 227 -14.26 5.09 -3.88
N ARG A 228 -15.34 4.42 -3.48
CA ARG A 228 -16.34 5.00 -2.55
C ARG A 228 -15.72 5.42 -1.21
N ASN A 229 -14.62 4.77 -0.81
CA ASN A 229 -13.96 5.00 0.47
C ASN A 229 -13.07 6.26 0.44
N LEU A 230 -12.87 6.92 -0.71
CA LEU A 230 -12.16 8.21 -0.78
C LEU A 230 -12.80 9.25 0.15
N GLN A 231 -14.13 9.31 0.12
CA GLN A 231 -14.90 10.20 1.00
C GLN A 231 -14.84 9.74 2.46
N ALA A 232 -14.85 8.43 2.72
CA ALA A 232 -14.73 7.88 4.08
C ALA A 232 -13.38 8.21 4.71
N THR A 233 -12.28 8.14 3.94
CA THR A 233 -10.96 8.58 4.39
C THR A 233 -10.96 10.07 4.73
N ALA A 234 -11.58 10.91 3.89
CA ALA A 234 -11.72 12.34 4.21
C ALA A 234 -12.59 12.58 5.46
N GLY A 235 -13.68 11.84 5.64
CA GLY A 235 -14.56 11.93 6.81
C GLY A 235 -13.85 11.65 8.14
N ARG A 236 -12.72 10.93 8.14
CA ARG A 236 -11.86 10.74 9.34
C ARG A 236 -11.24 12.05 9.84
N LEU A 237 -11.14 13.08 8.99
CA LEU A 237 -10.77 14.45 9.36
C LEU A 237 -11.98 15.34 9.70
N GLY A 238 -13.20 14.79 9.70
CA GLY A 238 -14.44 15.56 9.81
C GLY A 238 -14.81 16.34 8.54
N VAL A 239 -14.23 15.98 7.39
CA VAL A 239 -14.39 16.66 6.09
C VAL A 239 -15.65 16.14 5.39
N GLU A 240 -16.51 17.03 4.89
CA GLU A 240 -17.65 16.67 4.04
C GLU A 240 -17.29 16.75 2.54
N PRO A 241 -17.87 15.89 1.68
CA PRO A 241 -17.59 15.94 0.25
C PRO A 241 -18.10 17.25 -0.37
N ALA A 242 -17.30 17.83 -1.28
CA ALA A 242 -17.79 18.87 -2.17
C ALA A 242 -18.79 18.26 -3.16
N GLU A 243 -19.91 18.93 -3.44
CA GLU A 243 -20.75 18.54 -4.58
C GLU A 243 -19.91 18.54 -5.87
N PRO A 244 -20.07 17.54 -6.75
CA PRO A 244 -19.39 17.53 -8.03
C PRO A 244 -19.85 18.74 -8.86
N SER A 245 -18.98 19.73 -9.02
CA SER A 245 -19.20 20.83 -9.94
C SER A 245 -18.95 20.33 -11.36
N ALA A 246 -20.02 20.22 -12.16
CA ALA A 246 -19.90 20.00 -13.59
C ALA A 246 -19.15 21.19 -14.20
N ALA A 247 -18.04 20.94 -14.90
CA ALA A 247 -17.43 21.94 -15.74
C ALA A 247 -18.48 22.51 -16.70
N THR A 248 -18.91 23.75 -16.47
CA THR A 248 -19.74 24.50 -17.39
C THR A 248 -18.99 24.60 -18.71
N ALA A 249 -19.51 23.93 -19.74
CA ALA A 249 -19.07 24.10 -21.11
C ALA A 249 -19.10 25.59 -21.46
N PRO A 250 -18.11 26.12 -22.20
CA PRO A 250 -18.14 27.50 -22.65
C PRO A 250 -19.37 27.71 -23.52
N GLU A 251 -20.13 28.76 -23.22
CA GLU A 251 -21.29 29.20 -24.00
C GLU A 251 -20.90 29.35 -25.47
N PRO A 252 -21.75 28.88 -26.41
CA PRO A 252 -21.51 29.11 -27.82
C PRO A 252 -21.67 30.60 -28.11
N VAL A 253 -20.55 31.24 -28.50
CA VAL A 253 -20.62 32.57 -29.11
C VAL A 253 -21.29 32.41 -30.46
N ALA A 254 -22.44 33.07 -30.63
CA ALA A 254 -23.12 33.18 -31.92
C ALA A 254 -23.82 34.54 -32.04
N PRO A 255 -24.00 35.07 -33.26
CA PRO A 255 -23.16 35.01 -34.46
C PRO A 255 -22.42 36.33 -34.76
#